data_AF-A0A6J1WC72-F1
#
_entry.id   AF-A0A6J1WC72-F1
#
_cell.length_a   1.000
_cell.length_b   1.000
_cell.length_c   1.000
_cell.angle_alpha   90.00
_cell.angle_beta   90.00
_cell.angle_gamma   90.00
#
_symmetry.space_group_name_H-M   'P 1'
#
loop_
_entity.id
_entity.type
_entity.pdbx_description
1 polymer ?
#
loop_
_entity_poly.entity_id
_entity_poly.type
_entity_poly.pdbx_seq_one_letter_code
_entity_poly.pdbx_strand_id
1 'polypeptide(L)'
;NLTLDPNTGHPQLYVSPDLKSVRWKDTKQHVNASPLRYNFIVISHQSLNSGKMCWEVEVVEGGEWWGVGIVRESSKRNGVALFDPRGGYWGIQRHEGRYEAITYPRTNLTLCHPLKRIRVSLDYSQGLIAFFDGDTNAELFIFPKANFSGEKVRAWFLIYKRNGQLILHP
;
A
#
# COMPACT_ATOMS: atom_id res chain seq x y z
N ASN A 1 2.64 -10.02 -12.12
CA ASN A 1 1.31 -9.46 -12.38
C ASN A 1 0.50 -9.41 -11.09
N LEU A 2 0.32 -8.22 -10.50
CA LEU A 2 -0.36 -7.99 -9.22
C LEU A 2 -1.82 -7.57 -9.43
N THR A 3 -2.76 -8.04 -8.60
CA THR A 3 -4.19 -7.67 -8.64
C THR A 3 -4.76 -7.42 -7.24
N LEU A 4 -5.74 -6.54 -7.14
CA LEU A 4 -6.38 -6.11 -5.89
C LEU A 4 -7.53 -7.04 -5.49
N ASP A 5 -7.68 -7.33 -4.19
CA ASP A 5 -8.77 -8.15 -3.64
C ASP A 5 -9.92 -7.27 -3.08
N PRO A 6 -11.06 -7.16 -3.79
CA PRO A 6 -12.19 -6.32 -3.37
C PRO A 6 -12.84 -6.77 -2.05
N ASN A 7 -12.62 -8.01 -1.59
CA ASN A 7 -13.19 -8.51 -0.34
C ASN A 7 -12.46 -8.00 0.91
N THR A 8 -11.29 -7.38 0.72
CA THR A 8 -10.42 -6.92 1.80
C THR A 8 -10.56 -5.43 2.07
N GLY A 9 -11.12 -4.66 1.13
CA GLY A 9 -11.30 -3.22 1.27
C GLY A 9 -12.52 -2.82 2.09
N HIS A 10 -12.46 -1.59 2.63
CA HIS A 10 -13.63 -0.88 3.14
C HIS A 10 -14.69 -0.70 2.03
N PRO A 11 -16.00 -0.69 2.33
CA PRO A 11 -17.06 -0.54 1.32
C PRO A 11 -17.01 0.73 0.45
N GLN A 12 -16.16 1.71 0.78
CA GLN A 12 -15.93 2.92 -0.02
C GLN A 12 -14.71 2.82 -0.95
N LEU A 13 -13.94 1.74 -0.85
CA LEU A 13 -12.82 1.44 -1.75
C LEU A 13 -13.33 0.57 -2.90
N TYR A 14 -13.61 1.22 -4.02
CA TYR A 14 -14.11 0.56 -5.22
C TYR A 14 -12.92 0.06 -6.02
N VAL A 15 -12.79 -1.26 -6.12
CA VAL A 15 -11.84 -1.91 -7.04
C VAL A 15 -12.48 -2.03 -8.43
N SER A 16 -11.71 -1.73 -9.49
CA SER A 16 -12.18 -1.87 -10.88
C SER A 16 -12.38 -3.34 -11.29
N PRO A 17 -13.20 -3.62 -12.33
CA PRO A 17 -13.46 -5.00 -12.78
C PRO A 17 -12.21 -5.79 -13.20
N ASP A 18 -11.20 -5.10 -13.73
CA ASP A 18 -9.90 -5.69 -14.09
C ASP A 18 -8.97 -5.92 -12.89
N LEU A 19 -9.40 -5.53 -11.68
CA LEU A 19 -8.66 -5.63 -10.41
C LEU A 19 -7.36 -4.83 -10.41
N LYS A 20 -7.23 -3.82 -11.29
CA LYS A 20 -6.04 -3.00 -11.44
C LYS A 20 -6.12 -1.63 -10.79
N SER A 21 -7.28 -1.15 -10.42
CA SER A 21 -7.40 0.16 -9.78
C SER A 21 -8.26 0.10 -8.54
N VAL A 22 -7.98 1.00 -7.59
CA VAL A 22 -8.83 1.28 -6.45
C VAL A 22 -9.11 2.77 -6.39
N ARG A 23 -10.39 3.12 -6.19
CA ARG A 23 -10.84 4.50 -6.05
C ARG A 23 -11.73 4.65 -4.82
N TRP A 24 -11.60 5.76 -4.11
CA TRP A 24 -12.57 6.14 -3.08
C TRP A 24 -13.84 6.70 -3.71
N LYS A 25 -15.00 6.26 -3.21
CA LYS A 25 -16.29 6.90 -3.50
C LYS A 25 -17.03 7.26 -2.21
N ASP A 26 -17.80 8.34 -2.28
CA ASP A 26 -18.55 8.84 -1.13
C ASP A 26 -19.73 7.92 -0.75
N THR A 27 -20.26 7.17 -1.72
CA THR A 27 -21.27 6.14 -1.47
C THR A 27 -20.59 4.82 -1.09
N LYS A 28 -21.16 4.10 -0.11
CA LYS A 28 -20.72 2.74 0.25
C LYS A 28 -21.33 1.71 -0.71
N GLN A 29 -20.55 0.71 -1.09
CA GLN A 29 -21.06 -0.49 -1.74
C GLN A 29 -21.89 -1.32 -0.75
N HIS A 30 -22.94 -1.97 -1.25
CA HIS A 30 -23.62 -3.03 -0.51
C HIS A 30 -22.77 -4.29 -0.55
N VAL A 31 -21.95 -4.48 0.48
CA VAL A 31 -21.08 -5.65 0.63
C VAL A 31 -21.26 -6.27 2.01
N ASN A 32 -21.16 -7.60 2.08
CA ASN A 32 -21.26 -8.30 3.34
C ASN A 32 -20.10 -7.90 4.27
N ALA A 33 -20.42 -7.82 5.57
CA ALA A 33 -19.41 -7.75 6.61
C ALA A 33 -18.48 -8.95 6.45
N SER A 34 -17.18 -8.71 6.52
CA SER A 34 -16.17 -9.75 6.42
C SER A 34 -15.05 -9.45 7.41
N PRO A 35 -14.59 -10.44 8.19
CA PRO A 35 -13.47 -10.27 9.12
C PRO A 35 -12.16 -9.96 8.39
N LEU A 36 -12.13 -10.16 7.07
CA LEU A 36 -10.97 -9.89 6.23
C LEU A 36 -10.83 -8.41 5.85
N ARG A 37 -11.86 -7.59 6.08
CA ARG A 37 -11.88 -6.18 5.67
C ARG A 37 -11.00 -5.31 6.58
N TYR A 38 -10.24 -4.44 5.94
CA TYR A 38 -9.54 -3.33 6.57
C TYR A 38 -10.36 -2.04 6.49
N ASN A 39 -10.13 -1.12 7.43
CA ASN A 39 -10.85 0.15 7.49
C ASN A 39 -10.45 1.14 6.38
N PHE A 40 -9.19 1.12 5.94
CA PHE A 40 -8.64 2.16 5.05
C PHE A 40 -7.79 1.63 3.90
N ILE A 41 -7.53 0.31 3.85
CA ILE A 41 -6.67 -0.28 2.82
C ILE A 41 -7.39 -1.40 2.07
N VAL A 42 -6.90 -1.69 0.87
CA VAL A 42 -7.17 -2.92 0.12
C VAL A 42 -5.83 -3.63 -0.09
N ILE A 43 -5.83 -4.97 -0.09
CA ILE A 43 -4.60 -5.77 -0.29
C ILE A 43 -4.63 -6.52 -1.62
N SER A 44 -3.48 -7.01 -2.05
CA SER A 44 -3.36 -7.85 -3.24
C SER A 44 -3.86 -9.28 -3.01
N HIS A 45 -4.30 -9.93 -4.09
CA HIS A 45 -4.55 -11.38 -4.10
C HIS A 45 -3.26 -12.18 -3.93
N GLN A 46 -2.20 -11.72 -4.60
CA GLN A 46 -0.90 -12.36 -4.54
C GLN A 46 -0.27 -12.13 -3.17
N SER A 47 0.37 -13.18 -2.68
CA SER A 47 1.17 -13.17 -1.46
C SER A 47 2.52 -13.79 -1.77
N LEU A 48 3.53 -13.41 -1.00
CA LEU A 48 4.91 -13.83 -1.18
C LEU A 48 5.47 -14.30 0.16
N ASN A 49 6.12 -15.45 0.20
CA ASN A 49 6.90 -15.93 1.35
C ASN A 49 8.33 -16.37 0.98
N SER A 50 8.75 -16.08 -0.27
CA SER A 50 10.08 -16.36 -0.80
C SER A 50 10.28 -15.57 -2.11
N GLY A 51 11.52 -15.30 -2.48
CA GLY A 51 11.84 -14.64 -3.76
C GLY A 51 11.63 -13.12 -3.75
N LYS A 52 11.28 -12.57 -4.91
CA LYS A 52 11.19 -11.12 -5.14
C LYS A 52 9.84 -10.72 -5.70
N MET A 53 9.37 -9.53 -5.35
CA MET A 53 8.16 -8.93 -5.88
C MET A 53 8.42 -7.47 -6.22
N CYS A 54 8.04 -7.05 -7.41
CA CYS A 54 8.13 -5.67 -7.85
C CYS A 54 6.83 -5.28 -8.53
N TRP A 55 6.31 -4.10 -8.24
CA TRP A 55 5.14 -3.54 -8.92
C TRP A 55 5.23 -2.02 -8.95
N GLU A 56 4.53 -1.44 -9.90
CA GLU A 56 4.39 0.01 -10.03
C GLU A 56 2.94 0.42 -9.85
N VAL A 57 2.76 1.58 -9.24
CA VAL A 57 1.46 2.16 -8.95
C VAL A 57 1.45 3.63 -9.36
N GLU A 58 0.45 3.99 -10.15
CA GLU A 58 0.12 5.35 -10.52
C GLU A 58 -0.78 5.97 -9.46
N VAL A 59 -0.46 7.19 -9.06
CA VAL A 59 -1.30 8.07 -8.25
C VAL A 59 -2.05 9.00 -9.20
N VAL A 60 -3.22 8.55 -9.66
CA VAL A 60 -4.07 9.34 -10.58
C VAL A 60 -4.65 10.55 -9.86
N GLU A 61 -5.16 10.31 -8.65
CA GLU A 61 -5.62 11.36 -7.74
C GLU A 61 -5.25 10.94 -6.31
N GLY A 62 -4.54 11.80 -5.59
CA GLY A 62 -4.06 11.48 -4.25
C GLY A 62 -5.12 11.63 -3.16
N GLY A 63 -6.18 12.37 -3.45
CA GLY A 63 -7.20 12.69 -2.45
C GLY A 63 -6.60 13.37 -1.19
N GLU A 64 -7.19 13.08 -0.02
CA GLU A 64 -6.72 13.62 1.26
C GLU A 64 -5.57 12.78 1.86
N TRP A 65 -5.65 11.46 1.66
CA TRP A 65 -4.65 10.50 2.12
C TRP A 65 -4.53 9.35 1.13
N TRP A 66 -3.30 9.03 0.76
CA TRP A 66 -2.98 7.80 0.04
C TRP A 66 -1.71 7.15 0.57
N GLY A 67 -1.54 5.87 0.31
CA GLY A 67 -0.31 5.15 0.64
C GLY A 67 -0.22 3.81 -0.06
N VAL A 68 0.99 3.29 -0.17
CA VAL A 68 1.26 1.98 -0.78
C VAL A 68 2.39 1.28 -0.05
N GLY A 69 2.35 -0.05 -0.02
CA GLY A 69 3.44 -0.81 0.59
C GLY A 69 3.20 -2.31 0.74
N ILE A 70 3.89 -2.89 1.73
CA ILE A 70 3.87 -4.31 2.09
C ILE A 70 3.25 -4.50 3.49
N VAL A 71 2.46 -5.56 3.65
CA VAL A 71 1.84 -5.97 4.92
C VAL A 71 2.02 -7.47 5.15
N ARG A 72 2.25 -7.92 6.39
CA ARG A 72 2.19 -9.36 6.73
C ARG A 72 0.75 -9.85 6.79
N GLU A 73 0.49 -11.09 6.39
CA GLU A 73 -0.88 -11.63 6.41
C GLU A 73 -1.52 -11.68 7.82
N SER A 74 -0.69 -11.82 8.86
CA SER A 74 -1.09 -11.84 10.27
C SER A 74 -1.32 -10.45 10.87
N SER A 75 -0.93 -9.38 10.16
CA SER A 75 -1.07 -8.03 10.66
C SER A 75 -2.53 -7.73 11.01
N LYS A 76 -2.72 -7.07 12.16
CA LYS A 76 -4.06 -6.70 12.63
C LYS A 76 -4.75 -5.81 11.59
N ARG A 77 -5.96 -6.23 11.18
CA ARG A 77 -6.74 -5.59 10.12
C ARG A 77 -7.62 -4.44 10.61
N ASN A 78 -7.99 -4.50 11.90
CA ASN A 78 -8.90 -3.58 12.57
C ASN A 78 -8.35 -3.14 13.95
N GLY A 79 -8.84 -2.01 14.45
CA GLY A 79 -8.50 -1.45 15.77
C GLY A 79 -7.30 -0.50 15.77
N VAL A 80 -6.67 -0.29 16.93
CA VAL A 80 -5.41 0.49 17.08
C VAL A 80 -4.24 -0.35 16.54
N ALA A 81 -4.26 -0.63 15.24
CA ALA A 81 -3.14 -1.29 14.58
C ALA A 81 -1.93 -0.34 14.58
N LEU A 82 -0.77 -0.85 14.99
CA LEU A 82 0.49 -0.17 14.75
C LEU A 82 0.74 -0.17 13.25
N PHE A 83 0.39 0.92 12.57
CA PHE A 83 0.69 1.11 11.16
C PHE A 83 2.16 1.51 11.03
N ASP A 84 3.06 0.55 11.29
CA ASP A 84 4.53 0.65 11.23
C ASP A 84 5.13 -0.78 11.20
N PRO A 85 6.46 -0.94 11.06
CA PRO A 85 7.08 -2.26 10.90
C PRO A 85 6.84 -3.22 12.06
N ARG A 86 6.59 -2.72 13.28
CA ARG A 86 6.28 -3.57 14.45
C ARG A 86 4.90 -4.21 14.34
N GLY A 87 3.96 -3.55 13.67
CA GLY A 87 2.66 -4.11 13.31
C GLY A 87 2.66 -4.89 12.00
N GLY A 88 3.84 -5.04 11.36
CA GLY A 88 3.98 -5.75 10.08
C GLY A 88 3.58 -4.92 8.87
N TYR A 89 3.67 -3.59 8.95
CA TYR A 89 3.41 -2.68 7.83
C TYR A 89 4.68 -1.94 7.42
N TRP A 90 4.96 -1.94 6.12
CA TRP A 90 5.99 -1.13 5.48
C TRP A 90 5.35 -0.37 4.34
N GLY A 91 5.74 0.87 4.12
CA GLY A 91 5.20 1.66 3.02
C GLY A 91 5.56 3.12 3.07
N ILE A 92 5.13 3.83 2.04
CA ILE A 92 5.15 5.28 2.00
C ILE A 92 3.71 5.79 1.84
N GLN A 93 3.48 7.00 2.30
CA GLN A 93 2.17 7.65 2.25
C GLN A 93 2.28 9.14 1.95
N ARG A 94 1.19 9.71 1.46
CA ARG A 94 0.94 11.15 1.50
C ARG A 94 -0.29 11.42 2.35
N HIS A 95 -0.14 12.13 3.46
CA HIS A 95 -1.24 12.55 4.33
C HIS A 95 -1.25 14.07 4.45
N GLU A 96 -2.36 14.72 4.09
CA GLU A 96 -2.51 16.19 4.14
C GLU A 96 -1.37 16.94 3.44
N GLY A 97 -0.91 16.40 2.31
CA GLY A 97 0.17 16.98 1.50
C GLY A 97 1.60 16.67 1.96
N ARG A 98 1.78 16.02 3.12
CA ARG A 98 3.09 15.57 3.61
C ARG A 98 3.38 14.15 3.15
N TYR A 99 4.59 13.92 2.68
CA TYR A 99 5.07 12.60 2.26
C TYR A 99 5.90 11.97 3.38
N GLU A 100 5.62 10.73 3.71
CA GLU A 100 6.24 10.04 4.85
C GLU A 100 6.49 8.56 4.52
N ALA A 101 7.60 8.03 5.00
CA ALA A 101 7.76 6.60 5.21
C ALA A 101 7.10 6.19 6.52
N ILE A 102 6.45 5.04 6.51
CA ILE A 102 5.69 4.48 7.61
C ILE A 102 6.66 3.76 8.56
N THR A 103 7.48 4.55 9.25
CA THR A 103 8.44 4.15 10.29
C THR A 103 7.92 4.55 11.68
N TYR A 104 8.65 4.20 12.73
CA TYR A 104 8.39 4.72 14.09
C TYR A 104 9.67 5.31 14.71
N PRO A 105 9.73 6.62 14.98
CA PRO A 105 8.75 7.65 14.57
C PRO A 105 8.66 7.76 13.03
N ARG A 106 7.64 8.46 12.51
CA ARG A 106 7.50 8.69 11.05
C ARG A 106 8.71 9.41 10.48
N THR A 107 9.11 9.04 9.27
CA THR A 107 10.22 9.67 8.55
C THR A 107 9.66 10.49 7.40
N ASN A 108 9.86 11.82 7.44
CA ASN A 108 9.45 12.69 6.35
C ASN A 108 10.29 12.45 5.10
N LEU A 109 9.64 12.42 3.94
CA LEU A 109 10.29 12.33 2.64
C LEU A 109 10.38 13.72 2.04
N THR A 110 11.60 14.12 1.65
CA THR A 110 11.82 15.38 0.94
C THR A 110 11.78 15.09 -0.55
N LEU A 111 10.78 15.63 -1.24
CA LEU A 111 10.57 15.41 -2.67
C LEU A 111 10.74 16.72 -3.43
N CYS A 112 11.37 16.65 -4.60
CA CYS A 112 11.51 17.77 -5.52
C CYS A 112 10.23 18.02 -6.35
N HIS A 113 9.32 17.04 -6.41
CA HIS A 113 8.03 17.16 -7.08
C HIS A 113 7.00 16.17 -6.49
N PRO A 114 5.70 16.36 -6.77
CA PRO A 114 4.68 15.37 -6.40
C PRO A 114 4.92 14.02 -7.08
N LEU A 115 4.75 12.92 -6.34
CA LEU A 115 4.82 11.55 -6.89
C LEU A 115 3.60 11.25 -7.75
N LYS A 116 3.84 10.82 -8.99
CA LYS A 116 2.81 10.34 -9.92
C LYS A 116 2.90 8.83 -10.14
N ARG A 117 4.10 8.26 -10.20
CA ARG A 117 4.33 6.82 -10.23
C ARG A 117 5.29 6.41 -9.13
N ILE A 118 5.03 5.27 -8.50
CA ILE A 118 5.85 4.72 -7.44
C ILE A 118 6.16 3.27 -7.80
N ARG A 119 7.44 2.91 -7.77
CA ARG A 119 7.87 1.52 -7.84
C ARG A 119 8.14 1.00 -6.45
N VAL A 120 7.55 -0.14 -6.12
CA VAL A 120 7.82 -0.86 -4.88
C VAL A 120 8.58 -2.12 -5.19
N SER A 121 9.69 -2.33 -4.49
CA SER A 121 10.56 -3.49 -4.64
C SER A 121 10.69 -4.22 -3.30
N LEU A 122 10.49 -5.53 -3.34
CA LEU A 122 10.66 -6.45 -2.23
C LEU A 122 11.60 -7.58 -2.65
N ASP A 123 12.67 -7.77 -1.88
CA ASP A 123 13.47 -8.99 -1.87
C ASP A 123 13.24 -9.68 -0.53
N TYR A 124 12.36 -10.69 -0.52
CA TYR A 124 11.94 -11.35 0.70
C TYR A 124 13.08 -12.11 1.37
N SER A 125 13.89 -12.79 0.56
CA SER A 125 15.03 -13.59 1.03
C SER A 125 16.09 -12.73 1.72
N GLN A 126 16.25 -11.47 1.29
CA GLN A 126 17.20 -10.53 1.89
C GLN A 126 16.56 -9.59 2.93
N GLY A 127 15.23 -9.63 3.10
CA GLY A 127 14.50 -8.71 3.96
C GLY A 127 14.52 -7.26 3.45
N LEU A 128 14.72 -7.03 2.16
CA LEU A 128 14.88 -5.68 1.60
C LEU A 128 13.56 -5.17 1.04
N ILE A 129 13.19 -3.96 1.45
CA ILE A 129 12.02 -3.25 0.94
C ILE A 129 12.47 -1.85 0.55
N ALA A 130 12.24 -1.48 -0.71
CA ALA A 130 12.65 -0.22 -1.27
C ALA A 130 11.54 0.42 -2.11
N PHE A 131 11.45 1.74 -2.05
CA PHE A 131 10.50 2.56 -2.78
C PHE A 131 11.26 3.53 -3.67
N PHE A 132 10.84 3.64 -4.92
CA PHE A 132 11.45 4.51 -5.91
C PHE A 132 10.38 5.35 -6.60
N ASP A 133 10.79 6.52 -7.04
CA ASP A 133 10.03 7.31 -7.98
C ASP A 133 9.99 6.55 -9.31
N GLY A 134 8.80 6.24 -9.79
CA GLY A 134 8.60 5.44 -10.99
C GLY A 134 8.90 6.19 -12.29
N ASP A 135 9.01 7.51 -12.26
CA ASP A 135 9.29 8.35 -13.43
C ASP A 135 10.79 8.71 -13.52
N THR A 136 11.45 8.94 -12.38
CA THR A 136 12.87 9.33 -12.34
C THR A 136 13.82 8.21 -11.92
N ASN A 137 13.29 7.09 -11.40
CA ASN A 137 14.04 6.04 -10.70
C ASN A 137 14.79 6.52 -9.44
N ALA A 138 14.53 7.73 -8.94
CA ALA A 138 15.12 8.22 -7.71
C ALA A 138 14.68 7.35 -6.52
N GLU A 139 15.60 7.05 -5.61
CA GLU A 139 15.27 6.38 -4.35
C GLU A 139 14.41 7.30 -3.48
N LEU A 140 13.24 6.82 -3.08
CA LEU A 140 12.37 7.53 -2.13
C LEU A 140 12.69 7.12 -0.71
N PHE A 141 12.78 5.81 -0.47
CA PHE A 141 13.05 5.27 0.85
C PHE A 141 13.45 3.80 0.79
N ILE A 142 14.45 3.41 1.58
CA ILE A 142 14.80 2.01 1.85
C ILE A 142 14.57 1.73 3.34
N PHE A 143 13.78 0.69 3.62
CA PHE A 143 13.57 0.26 5.00
C PHE A 143 14.77 -0.52 5.53
N PRO A 144 15.06 -0.44 6.84
CA PRO A 144 15.93 -1.40 7.50
C PRO A 144 15.49 -2.83 7.22
N LYS A 145 16.44 -3.77 7.18
CA LYS A 145 16.17 -5.17 6.88
C LYS A 145 15.00 -5.70 7.71
N ALA A 146 13.95 -6.12 7.01
CA ALA A 146 12.75 -6.68 7.61
C ALA A 146 12.97 -8.18 7.87
N ASN A 147 12.65 -8.62 9.08
CA ASN A 147 12.45 -10.04 9.36
C ASN A 147 10.98 -10.36 9.13
N PHE A 148 10.63 -11.23 8.19
CA PHE A 148 9.22 -11.60 7.94
C PHE A 148 8.77 -12.84 8.74
N SER A 149 9.63 -13.44 9.56
CA SER A 149 9.32 -14.61 10.41
C SER A 149 8.75 -15.80 9.64
N GLY A 150 9.07 -15.94 8.35
CA GLY A 150 8.50 -16.99 7.48
C GLY A 150 7.06 -16.73 7.04
N GLU A 151 6.47 -15.61 7.42
CA GLU A 151 5.09 -15.26 7.11
C GLU A 151 4.94 -14.74 5.68
N LYS A 152 3.80 -15.05 5.08
CA LYS A 152 3.41 -14.45 3.80
C LYS A 152 3.21 -12.95 3.96
N VAL A 153 3.65 -12.20 2.97
CA VAL A 153 3.41 -10.77 2.81
C VAL A 153 2.60 -10.46 1.57
N ARG A 154 1.86 -9.36 1.59
CA ARG A 154 1.03 -8.87 0.50
C ARG A 154 1.29 -7.40 0.23
N ALA A 155 0.96 -6.94 -0.97
CA ALA A 155 0.91 -5.51 -1.23
C ALA A 155 -0.37 -4.92 -0.63
N TRP A 156 -0.30 -3.67 -0.16
CA TRP A 156 -1.46 -2.91 0.29
C TRP A 156 -1.51 -1.53 -0.36
N PHE A 157 -2.73 -1.00 -0.46
CA PHE A 157 -3.08 0.25 -1.10
C PHE A 157 -4.08 0.99 -0.24
N LEU A 158 -3.76 2.23 0.12
CA LEU A 158 -4.58 3.12 0.93
C LEU A 158 -5.04 4.28 0.06
N ILE A 159 -6.33 4.56 0.11
CA ILE A 159 -6.94 5.77 -0.46
C ILE A 159 -8.04 6.26 0.47
N TYR A 160 -8.12 7.56 0.67
CA TYR A 160 -9.15 8.19 1.48
C TYR A 160 -9.60 9.54 0.92
N LYS A 161 -10.93 9.66 0.78
CA LYS A 161 -11.66 10.87 0.37
C LYS A 161 -11.25 11.47 -0.99
N ARG A 162 -11.97 12.54 -1.37
CA ARG A 162 -11.69 13.42 -2.51
C ARG A 162 -11.48 12.67 -3.84
N ASN A 163 -12.25 11.60 -4.04
CA ASN A 163 -12.18 10.75 -5.24
C ASN A 163 -10.77 10.22 -5.56
N GLY A 164 -9.91 10.03 -4.54
CA GLY A 164 -8.57 9.50 -4.73
C GLY A 164 -8.58 8.17 -5.48
N GLN A 165 -7.57 7.93 -6.30
CA GLN A 165 -7.45 6.75 -7.15
C GLN A 165 -6.00 6.34 -7.34
N LEU A 166 -5.76 5.03 -7.23
CA LEU A 166 -4.52 4.38 -7.61
C LEU A 166 -4.77 3.38 -8.75
N ILE A 167 -3.79 3.25 -9.64
CA ILE A 167 -3.79 2.24 -10.71
C ILE A 167 -2.49 1.43 -10.66
N LEU A 168 -2.60 0.11 -10.64
CA LEU A 168 -1.51 -0.83 -10.81
C LEU A 168 -1.11 -0.90 -12.29
N HIS A 169 0.16 -0.64 -12.58
CA HIS A 169 0.70 -0.90 -13.90
C HIS A 169 0.93 -2.41 -14.12
N PRO A 170 0.92 -2.87 -15.38
CA PRO A 170 1.22 -4.26 -15.76
C PRO A 170 2.57 -4.76 -15.26
#